data_AF-A0A6C0DH62-F1
#
_entry.id   AF-A0A6C0DH62-F1
#
_cell.length_a   1.000
_cell.length_b   1.000
_cell.length_c   1.000
_cell.angle_alpha   90.00
_cell.angle_beta   90.00
_cell.angle_gamma   90.00
#
_symmetry.space_group_name_H-M   'P 1'
#
loop_
_entity.id
_entity.type
_entity.pdbx_description
1 polymer ?
#
loop_
_entity_poly.entity_id
_entity_poly.type
_entity_poly.pdbx_seq_one_letter_code
_entity_poly.pdbx_strand_id
1 'polypeptide(L)'
;MTDDNNSNDNVCIAYVDDLHNFPNLCIPRVNTFVTKEQVFEIINKYSFGSIEKIDVIKKRGVNKNNDYSNMVFIYFNKWNDNALAKSVKNRLMSGKDIKIIYDDPWYWKISAIKV
;
A
#
# COMPACT_ATOMS: atom_id res chain seq x y z
N MET A 1 51.85 -23.30 6.31
CA MET A 1 51.17 -24.53 5.88
C MET A 1 49.69 -24.27 6.02
N THR A 2 49.08 -23.88 4.89
CA THR A 2 47.81 -24.39 4.33
C THR A 2 47.15 -25.54 5.11
N ASP A 3 45.84 -25.68 5.27
CA ASP A 3 44.64 -25.08 4.63
C ASP A 3 43.39 -25.39 5.50
N ASP A 4 42.40 -24.48 5.41
CA ASP A 4 40.96 -24.70 5.13
C ASP A 4 40.13 -25.67 5.98
N ASN A 5 39.11 -25.17 6.69
CA ASN A 5 37.73 -24.81 6.25
C ASN A 5 36.74 -25.91 6.63
N ASN A 6 35.64 -25.52 7.28
CA ASN A 6 34.26 -25.70 6.78
C ASN A 6 33.27 -25.64 7.95
N SER A 7 32.74 -24.43 8.22
CA SER A 7 31.43 -24.29 8.86
C SER A 7 30.62 -23.34 8.00
N ASN A 8 30.14 -23.88 6.88
CA ASN A 8 29.13 -23.26 6.05
C ASN A 8 27.76 -23.51 6.69
N ASP A 9 27.29 -22.56 7.51
CA ASP A 9 25.88 -22.45 7.87
C ASP A 9 25.38 -21.06 7.50
N ASN A 10 25.06 -20.90 6.21
CA ASN A 10 23.91 -20.15 5.69
C ASN A 10 23.48 -18.89 6.46
N VAL A 11 24.28 -17.82 6.41
CA VAL A 11 23.71 -16.46 6.47
C VAL A 11 23.25 -16.09 5.06
N CYS A 12 22.15 -16.71 4.65
CA CYS A 12 21.50 -16.42 3.38
C CYS A 12 20.92 -15.00 3.42
N ILE A 13 21.69 -14.05 2.88
CA ILE A 13 21.26 -13.01 1.92
C ILE A 13 19.82 -12.52 2.09
N ALA A 14 19.62 -11.53 2.97
CA ALA A 14 18.39 -10.72 3.03
C ALA A 14 18.66 -9.23 2.73
N TYR A 15 19.69 -8.93 1.94
CA TYR A 15 20.03 -7.57 1.50
C TYR A 15 20.06 -7.44 -0.03
N VAL A 16 19.12 -8.10 -0.69
CA VAL A 16 18.74 -7.79 -2.08
C VAL A 16 17.22 -7.80 -2.18
N ASP A 17 16.58 -7.05 -1.28
CA ASP A 17 15.19 -6.64 -1.47
C ASP A 17 15.23 -5.20 -2.00
N ASP A 18 14.76 -5.05 -3.24
CA ASP A 18 14.60 -3.85 -4.05
C ASP A 18 14.82 -2.50 -3.35
N LEU A 19 15.60 -1.64 -4.01
CA LEU A 19 15.89 -0.26 -3.63
C LEU A 19 14.62 0.64 -3.49
N HIS A 20 13.42 0.10 -3.73
CA HIS A 20 12.11 0.69 -3.45
C HIS A 20 11.19 -0.28 -2.68
N ASN A 21 11.63 -0.80 -1.53
CA ASN A 21 10.88 -1.80 -0.75
C ASN A 21 9.69 -1.21 0.04
N PHE A 22 8.85 -0.37 -0.56
CA PHE A 22 7.63 0.13 0.09
C PHE A 22 6.39 -0.05 -0.80
N PRO A 23 5.23 -0.43 -0.22
CA PRO A 23 4.07 -0.78 -1.03
C PRO A 23 3.38 0.48 -1.56
N ASN A 24 2.99 0.42 -2.83
CA ASN A 24 1.94 1.28 -3.36
C ASN A 24 0.58 0.73 -2.92
N LEU A 25 -0.44 1.59 -2.85
CA LEU A 25 -1.72 1.25 -2.25
C LEU A 25 -2.82 1.12 -3.30
N CYS A 26 -3.74 0.19 -3.07
CA CYS A 26 -4.97 0.04 -3.82
C CYS A 26 -6.16 0.21 -2.87
N ILE A 27 -7.12 1.03 -3.27
CA ILE A 27 -8.47 1.10 -2.70
C ILE A 27 -9.43 0.45 -3.70
N PRO A 28 -9.82 -0.82 -3.50
CA PRO A 28 -10.52 -1.58 -4.54
C PRO A 28 -11.92 -1.04 -4.87
N ARG A 29 -12.53 -0.34 -3.91
CA ARG A 29 -13.87 0.22 -3.98
C ARG A 29 -13.91 1.57 -3.28
N VAL A 30 -14.24 2.60 -4.05
CA VAL A 30 -14.67 3.91 -3.57
C VAL A 30 -15.96 4.32 -4.29
N ASN A 31 -16.71 5.26 -3.72
CA ASN A 31 -17.88 5.83 -4.38
C ASN A 31 -17.45 6.53 -5.70
N THR A 32 -18.32 6.52 -6.71
CA THR A 32 -18.08 7.14 -8.03
C THR A 32 -17.78 8.63 -7.97
N PHE A 33 -18.25 9.33 -6.94
CA PHE A 33 -18.02 10.77 -6.72
C PHE A 33 -16.69 11.10 -6.04
N VAL A 34 -15.94 10.11 -5.56
CA VAL A 34 -14.66 10.36 -4.87
C VAL A 34 -13.65 10.97 -5.83
N THR A 35 -13.10 12.12 -5.45
CA THR A 35 -12.10 12.84 -6.25
C THR A 35 -10.67 12.49 -5.83
N LYS A 36 -9.71 12.83 -6.68
CA LYS A 36 -8.28 12.61 -6.42
C LYS A 36 -7.83 13.44 -5.20
N GLU A 37 -8.35 14.65 -5.07
CA GLU A 37 -8.06 15.60 -3.99
C GLU A 37 -8.56 15.05 -2.65
N GLN A 38 -9.79 14.52 -2.61
CA GLN A 38 -10.34 13.90 -1.40
C GLN A 38 -9.48 12.71 -0.95
N VAL A 39 -9.08 11.84 -1.89
CA VAL A 39 -8.18 10.71 -1.57
C VAL A 39 -6.85 11.24 -1.02
N PHE A 40 -6.25 12.24 -1.67
CA PHE A 40 -5.00 12.83 -1.22
C PHE A 40 -5.11 13.37 0.21
N GLU A 41 -6.13 14.19 0.51
CA GLU A 41 -6.34 14.76 1.83
C GLU A 41 -6.53 13.70 2.90
N ILE A 42 -7.35 12.67 2.65
CA ILE A 42 -7.61 11.60 3.60
C ILE A 42 -6.34 10.80 3.86
N ILE A 43 -5.63 10.35 2.82
CA ILE A 43 -4.44 9.51 2.97
C ILE A 43 -3.29 10.29 3.61
N ASN A 44 -3.12 11.57 3.26
CA ASN A 44 -2.06 12.41 3.81
C ASN A 44 -2.23 12.64 5.32
N LYS A 45 -3.47 12.67 5.85
CA LYS A 45 -3.73 12.76 7.30
C LYS A 45 -3.10 11.61 8.10
N TYR A 46 -3.03 10.41 7.52
CA TYR A 46 -2.43 9.25 8.18
C TYR A 46 -0.90 9.23 8.14
N SER A 47 -0.27 10.16 7.40
CA SER A 47 1.17 10.38 7.40
C SER A 47 2.00 9.11 7.11
N PHE A 48 1.54 8.29 6.16
CA PHE A 48 2.26 7.08 5.73
C PHE A 48 3.53 7.40 4.95
N GLY A 49 3.52 8.49 4.20
CA GLY A 49 4.58 8.83 3.26
C GLY A 49 4.18 10.01 2.39
N SER A 50 5.08 10.37 1.47
CA SER A 50 4.79 11.38 0.45
C SER A 50 4.20 10.69 -0.78
N ILE A 51 3.04 11.19 -1.20
CA ILE A 51 2.30 10.67 -2.34
C ILE A 51 2.88 11.27 -3.61
N GLU A 52 3.27 10.42 -4.55
CA GLU A 52 3.76 10.82 -5.87
C GLU A 52 2.59 10.99 -6.85
N LYS A 53 1.69 10.00 -6.90
CA LYS A 53 0.62 9.93 -7.89
C LYS A 53 -0.61 9.25 -7.31
N ILE A 54 -1.78 9.69 -7.75
CA ILE A 54 -3.04 9.01 -7.50
C ILE A 54 -3.76 8.84 -8.83
N ASP A 55 -4.17 7.61 -9.13
CA ASP A 55 -4.97 7.24 -10.29
C ASP A 55 -6.34 6.74 -9.86
N VAL A 56 -7.41 7.35 -10.40
CA VAL A 56 -8.80 6.94 -10.14
C VAL A 56 -9.34 6.25 -11.39
N ILE A 57 -9.55 4.94 -11.29
CA ILE A 57 -10.07 4.11 -12.38
C ILE A 57 -11.58 3.97 -12.23
N LYS A 58 -12.31 4.54 -13.19
CA LYS A 58 -13.76 4.40 -13.30
C LYS A 58 -14.09 2.99 -13.80
N LYS A 59 -14.69 2.14 -12.95
CA LYS A 59 -15.18 0.84 -13.42
C LYS A 59 -16.46 1.06 -14.21
N ARG A 60 -16.39 0.77 -15.51
CA ARG A 60 -17.55 0.72 -16.39
C ARG A 60 -18.15 -0.68 -16.30
N GLY A 61 -19.03 -0.92 -15.33
CA GLY A 61 -19.65 -2.23 -15.17
C GLY A 61 -20.68 -2.29 -14.06
N VAL A 62 -21.86 -2.81 -14.43
CA VAL A 62 -22.90 -3.29 -13.53
C VAL A 62 -22.33 -4.56 -12.88
N ASN A 63 -21.82 -4.47 -11.65
CA ASN A 63 -21.79 -5.67 -10.80
C ASN A 63 -23.22 -6.23 -10.77
N LYS A 64 -23.45 -7.53 -10.53
CA LYS A 64 -24.80 -8.14 -10.52
C LYS A 64 -25.88 -7.35 -9.74
N ASN A 65 -25.46 -6.45 -8.85
CA ASN A 65 -26.29 -5.57 -8.02
C ASN A 65 -26.31 -4.08 -8.46
N ASN A 66 -25.89 -3.72 -9.68
CA ASN A 66 -25.81 -2.34 -10.18
C ASN A 66 -24.95 -1.38 -9.33
N ASP A 67 -23.96 -1.93 -8.65
CA ASP A 67 -23.13 -1.17 -7.73
C ASP A 67 -21.93 -0.57 -8.46
N TYR A 68 -22.07 0.70 -8.86
CA TYR A 68 -21.01 1.48 -9.48
C TYR A 68 -19.99 1.90 -8.43
N SER A 69 -18.73 1.52 -8.63
CA SER A 69 -17.63 1.93 -7.76
C SER A 69 -16.39 2.24 -8.57
N ASN A 70 -15.65 3.27 -8.18
CA ASN A 70 -14.32 3.49 -8.71
C ASN A 70 -13.30 2.65 -7.92
N MET A 71 -12.12 2.51 -8.51
CA MET A 71 -10.93 1.95 -7.86
C MET A 71 -9.85 3.03 -7.84
N VAL A 72 -9.05 3.08 -6.77
CA VAL A 72 -8.00 4.08 -6.63
C VAL A 72 -6.66 3.40 -6.41
N PHE A 73 -5.65 3.87 -7.13
CA PHE A 73 -4.25 3.50 -6.92
C PHE A 73 -3.48 4.72 -6.41
N ILE A 74 -2.66 4.52 -5.38
CA ILE A 74 -1.86 5.57 -4.75
C ILE A 74 -0.40 5.11 -4.79
N TYR A 75 0.42 5.91 -5.43
CA TYR A 75 1.85 5.69 -5.57
C TYR A 75 2.61 6.63 -4.65
N PHE A 76 3.61 6.11 -3.96
CA PHE A 76 4.45 6.86 -3.03
C PHE A 76 5.84 7.07 -3.61
N ASN A 77 6.46 8.22 -3.36
CA ASN A 77 7.89 8.42 -3.63
C ASN A 77 8.75 8.04 -2.41
N LYS A 78 8.19 8.13 -1.21
CA LYS A 78 8.81 7.74 0.05
C LYS A 78 7.76 7.38 1.09
N TRP A 79 8.11 6.48 1.99
CA TRP A 79 7.37 6.23 3.22
C TRP A 79 8.03 6.97 4.39
N ASN A 80 7.22 7.39 5.35
CA ASN A 80 7.69 8.08 6.54
C ASN A 80 8.30 7.08 7.53
N ASP A 81 9.31 7.53 8.28
CA ASP A 81 9.97 6.75 9.33
C ASP A 81 9.28 6.93 10.69
N ASN A 82 7.97 6.63 10.77
CA ASN A 82 7.20 6.69 12.01
C ASN A 82 6.56 5.34 12.36
N ALA A 83 6.19 5.16 13.63
CA ALA A 83 5.69 3.87 14.13
C ALA A 83 4.43 3.39 13.41
N LEU A 84 3.50 4.29 13.09
CA LEU A 84 2.27 3.97 12.37
C LEU A 84 2.58 3.52 10.94
N ALA A 85 3.38 4.29 10.21
CA ALA A 85 3.80 3.98 8.85
C ALA A 85 4.55 2.64 8.78
N LYS A 86 5.46 2.36 9.72
CA LYS A 86 6.15 1.05 9.83
C LYS A 86 5.18 -0.10 10.06
N SER A 87 4.24 0.06 11.00
CA SER A 87 3.24 -0.96 11.31
C SER A 87 2.34 -1.27 10.12
N VAL A 88 1.84 -0.22 9.46
CA VAL A 88 1.03 -0.32 8.25
C VAL A 88 1.82 -0.96 7.11
N LYS A 89 3.06 -0.54 6.88
CA LYS A 89 3.96 -1.12 5.87
C LYS A 89 4.12 -2.62 6.09
N ASN A 90 4.52 -3.05 7.28
CA ASN A 90 4.73 -4.45 7.60
C ASN A 90 3.46 -5.28 7.40
N ARG A 91 2.30 -4.73 7.80
CA ARG A 91 1.02 -5.41 7.60
C ARG A 91 0.68 -5.57 6.12
N LEU A 92 0.84 -4.54 5.32
CA LEU A 92 0.57 -4.58 3.88
C LEU A 92 1.52 -5.53 3.15
N MET A 93 2.82 -5.49 3.49
CA MET A 93 3.83 -6.40 2.93
C MET A 93 3.58 -7.86 3.33
N SER A 94 2.93 -8.12 4.48
CA SER A 94 2.47 -9.47 4.86
C SER A 94 1.23 -9.96 4.09
N GLY A 95 0.76 -9.21 3.09
CA GLY A 95 -0.42 -9.53 2.29
C GLY A 95 -1.76 -9.26 2.99
N LYS A 96 -1.74 -8.52 4.11
CA LYS A 96 -2.95 -8.15 4.86
C LYS A 96 -3.41 -6.74 4.52
N ASP A 97 -4.71 -6.52 4.64
CA ASP A 97 -5.32 -5.23 4.36
C ASP A 97 -5.46 -4.36 5.62
N ILE A 98 -5.52 -3.04 5.44
CA ILE A 98 -5.84 -2.05 6.48
C ILE A 98 -7.22 -1.41 6.24
N LYS A 99 -7.72 -0.71 7.25
CA LYS A 99 -8.89 0.15 7.16
C LYS A 99 -8.50 1.58 7.48
N ILE A 100 -8.95 2.52 6.65
CA ILE A 100 -8.83 3.96 6.89
C ILE A 100 -10.22 4.55 6.97
N ILE A 101 -10.53 5.22 8.07
CA ILE A 101 -11.76 5.97 8.25
C ILE A 101 -11.63 7.25 7.43
N TYR A 102 -12.56 7.47 6.50
CA TYR A 102 -12.65 8.72 5.74
C TYR A 102 -13.77 9.63 6.23
N ASP A 103 -14.83 9.04 6.79
CA ASP A 103 -15.99 9.71 7.38
C ASP A 103 -16.65 8.74 8.35
N ASP A 104 -16.58 8.96 9.66
CA ASP A 104 -17.01 7.99 10.67
C ASP A 104 -18.51 7.65 10.55
N PRO A 105 -18.93 6.36 10.51
CA PRO A 105 -18.17 5.12 10.72
C PRO A 105 -17.62 4.46 9.43
N TRP A 106 -17.70 5.16 8.30
CA TRP A 106 -17.29 4.67 7.00
C TRP A 106 -15.76 4.63 6.83
N TYR A 107 -15.30 3.52 6.25
CA TYR A 107 -13.89 3.29 6.00
C TYR A 107 -13.64 2.76 4.60
N TRP A 108 -12.45 3.04 4.07
CA TRP A 108 -11.90 2.37 2.92
C TRP A 108 -11.01 1.21 3.35
N LYS A 109 -11.18 0.09 2.66
CA LYS A 109 -10.27 -1.05 2.76
C LYS A 109 -9.11 -0.82 1.80
N ILE A 110 -7.89 -0.94 2.28
CA ILE A 110 -6.67 -0.68 1.50
C ILE A 110 -5.76 -1.89 1.52
N SER A 111 -5.25 -2.28 0.36
CA SER A 111 -4.27 -3.35 0.18
C SER A 111 -3.00 -2.81 -0.49
N ALA A 112 -1.90 -3.55 -0.37
CA ALA A 112 -0.75 -3.32 -1.25
C ALA A 112 -1.14 -3.64 -2.70
N ILE A 113 -0.59 -2.89 -3.66
CA ILE A 113 -0.59 -3.29 -5.07
C ILE A 113 0.32 -4.51 -5.18
N LYS A 114 -0.18 -5.59 -5.78
CA LYS A 114 0.64 -6.75 -6.13
C LYS A 114 1.43 -6.40 -7.38
N VAL A 115 2.75 -6.45 -7.28
CA VAL A 115 3.67 -6.40 -8.42
C VAL A 115 3.81 -7.81 -8.99
#